data_AF-A0A1A8PVB5-F1
#
_entry.id   AF-A0A1A8PVB5-F1
#
_cell.length_a   1.000
_cell.length_b   1.000
_cell.length_c   1.000
_cell.angle_alpha   90.00
_cell.angle_beta   90.00
_cell.angle_gamma   90.00
#
_symmetry.space_group_name_H-M   'P 1'
#
loop_
_entity.id
_entity.type
_entity.pdbx_description
1 polymer ?
#
loop_
_entity_poly.entity_id
_entity_poly.type
_entity_poly.pdbx_seq_one_letter_code
_entity_poly.pdbx_strand_id
1 'polypeptide(L)'
;IANALDLTDRILPRLQAGPHQRPLLLNFPPYSRQELAAIVQDRLAQASAESLLDASAVQFCARKVSAVSGDARKALDICRRAV
;
A
#
# COMPACT_ATOMS: atom_id res chain seq x y z
N ILE A 1 1.07 15.32 -3.46
CA ILE A 1 0.77 13.98 -2.89
C ILE A 1 -0.04 14.21 -1.63
N ALA A 2 -1.20 13.56 -1.48
CA ALA A 2 -2.08 13.70 -0.33
C ALA A 2 -2.84 12.40 -0.07
N ASN A 3 -3.30 12.20 1.17
CA ASN A 3 -4.04 10.98 1.57
C ASN A 3 -5.55 11.10 1.36
N ALA A 4 -6.09 12.33 1.31
CA ALA A 4 -7.49 12.59 1.07
C ALA A 4 -7.75 12.63 -0.44
N LEU A 5 -8.63 11.76 -0.93
CA LEU A 5 -8.98 11.66 -2.35
C LEU A 5 -9.74 12.89 -2.87
N ASP A 6 -10.43 13.59 -1.97
CA ASP A 6 -11.28 14.76 -2.24
C ASP A 6 -10.60 16.10 -1.89
N LEU A 7 -9.28 16.09 -1.67
CA LEU A 7 -8.51 17.27 -1.24
C LEU A 7 -8.73 18.46 -2.18
N THR A 8 -8.63 18.23 -3.48
CA THR A 8 -8.77 19.29 -4.50
C THR A 8 -10.16 19.89 -4.50
N ASP A 9 -11.18 19.10 -4.17
CA ASP A 9 -12.58 19.50 -4.25
C ASP A 9 -13.02 20.21 -2.97
N ARG A 10 -12.54 19.77 -1.81
CA ARG A 10 -12.90 20.36 -0.50
C ARG A 10 -12.07 21.56 -0.11
N ILE A 11 -10.77 21.55 -0.39
CA ILE A 11 -9.83 22.55 0.15
C ILE A 11 -9.43 23.56 -0.92
N LEU A 12 -9.46 23.17 -2.20
CA LEU A 12 -8.98 24.02 -3.30
C LEU A 12 -10.05 24.21 -4.40
N PRO A 13 -11.28 24.65 -4.06
CA PRO A 13 -12.39 24.75 -5.02
C PRO A 13 -12.07 25.71 -6.18
N ARG A 14 -11.19 26.71 -5.97
CA ARG A 14 -10.75 27.63 -7.02
C ARG A 14 -9.96 26.95 -8.15
N LEU A 15 -9.36 25.78 -7.90
CA LEU A 15 -8.70 24.99 -8.95
C LEU A 15 -9.71 24.34 -9.91
N GLN A 16 -10.97 24.21 -9.50
CA GLN A 16 -12.05 23.72 -10.35
C GLN A 16 -12.70 24.84 -11.18
N ALA A 17 -12.28 26.10 -11.02
CA ALA A 17 -12.92 27.25 -11.65
C ALA A 17 -12.67 27.37 -13.16
N GLY A 18 -11.63 26.73 -13.68
CA GLY A 18 -11.30 26.78 -15.11
C GLY A 18 -10.61 25.51 -15.61
N PRO A 19 -10.83 25.12 -16.88
CA PRO A 19 -10.31 23.87 -17.44
C PRO A 19 -8.78 23.77 -17.44
N HIS A 20 -8.07 24.90 -17.47
CA HIS A 20 -6.60 24.95 -17.42
C HIS A 20 -6.01 24.92 -15.99
N GLN A 21 -6.85 25.02 -14.96
CA GLN A 21 -6.42 25.05 -13.56
C GLN A 21 -6.73 23.74 -12.82
N ARG A 22 -7.49 22.84 -13.45
CA ARG A 22 -7.86 21.55 -12.88
C ARG A 22 -6.67 20.59 -12.91
N PRO A 23 -6.19 20.11 -11.75
CA PRO A 23 -5.09 19.15 -11.70
C PRO A 23 -5.54 17.78 -12.24
N LEU A 24 -4.61 17.05 -12.86
CA LEU A 24 -4.80 15.63 -13.15
C LEU A 24 -4.73 14.84 -11.84
N LEU A 25 -5.77 14.07 -11.55
CA LEU A 25 -5.82 13.20 -10.38
C LEU A 25 -5.20 11.85 -10.73
N LEU A 26 -4.17 11.46 -9.98
CA LEU A 26 -3.56 10.13 -10.05
C LEU A 26 -3.70 9.45 -8.70
N ASN A 27 -4.59 8.46 -8.63
CA ASN A 27 -4.89 7.74 -7.40
C ASN A 27 -4.00 6.50 -7.29
N PHE A 28 -3.42 6.30 -6.11
CA PHE A 28 -2.68 5.09 -5.76
C PHE A 28 -3.61 4.20 -4.92
N PRO A 29 -4.22 3.16 -5.51
CA PRO A 29 -5.09 2.27 -4.75
C PRO A 29 -4.28 1.51 -3.68
N PRO A 30 -4.93 1.06 -2.60
CA PRO A 30 -4.29 0.15 -1.65
C PRO A 30 -3.81 -1.12 -2.35
N TYR A 31 -2.72 -1.70 -1.85
CA TYR A 31 -2.15 -2.90 -2.44
C TYR A 31 -3.10 -4.10 -2.32
N SER A 32 -3.17 -4.85 -3.41
CA SER A 32 -3.79 -6.16 -3.46
C SER A 32 -2.99 -7.18 -2.64
N ARG A 33 -3.64 -8.30 -2.33
CA ARG A 33 -2.98 -9.45 -1.69
C ARG A 33 -1.73 -9.90 -2.46
N GLN A 34 -1.80 -9.97 -3.79
CA GLN A 34 -0.70 -10.47 -4.62
C GLN A 34 0.49 -9.52 -4.56
N GLU A 35 0.23 -8.21 -4.67
CA GLU A 35 1.28 -7.19 -4.56
C GLU A 35 1.91 -7.19 -3.16
N LEU A 36 1.11 -7.29 -2.09
CA LEU A 36 1.65 -7.38 -0.72
C LEU A 36 2.52 -8.62 -0.53
N ALA A 37 2.10 -9.77 -1.04
CA ALA A 37 2.90 -10.99 -0.95
C ALA A 37 4.23 -10.85 -1.71
N ALA A 38 4.20 -10.28 -2.92
CA ALA A 38 5.39 -10.02 -3.71
C ALA A 38 6.34 -9.04 -3.01
N ILE A 39 5.82 -7.93 -2.48
CA ILE A 39 6.61 -6.94 -1.73
C ILE A 39 7.30 -7.58 -0.52
N VAL A 40 6.59 -8.39 0.26
CA VAL A 40 7.18 -9.06 1.43
C VAL A 40 8.26 -10.05 1.00
N GLN A 41 7.99 -10.86 -0.04
CA GLN A 41 8.95 -11.83 -0.55
C GLN A 41 10.23 -11.16 -1.08
N ASP A 42 10.09 -10.07 -1.86
CA ASP A 42 11.22 -9.31 -2.38
C ASP A 42 12.08 -8.72 -1.25
N ARG A 43 11.43 -8.25 -0.17
CA ARG A 43 12.14 -7.72 1.00
C ARG A 43 12.88 -8.80 1.77
N LEU A 44 12.30 -9.99 1.91
CA LEU A 44 12.97 -11.14 2.51
C LEU A 44 14.18 -11.58 1.68
N ALA A 45 14.03 -11.61 0.35
CA ALA A 45 15.13 -11.95 -0.56
C ALA A 45 16.27 -10.93 -0.50
N GLN A 46 15.95 -9.64 -0.48
CA GLN A 46 16.95 -8.58 -0.31
C GLN A 46 17.71 -8.66 1.03
N ALA A 47 17.09 -9.24 2.05
CA ALA A 47 17.68 -9.42 3.37
C ALA A 47 18.31 -10.82 3.58
N SER A 48 18.31 -11.69 2.56
CA SER A 48 18.73 -13.10 2.66
C SER A 48 18.05 -13.85 3.83
N ALA A 49 16.76 -13.55 4.01
CA ALA A 49 15.93 -13.95 5.14
C ALA A 49 14.74 -14.84 4.71
N GLU A 50 14.81 -15.47 3.54
CA GLU A 50 13.71 -16.25 2.96
C GLU A 50 13.32 -17.47 3.81
N SER A 51 14.23 -17.96 4.66
CA SER A 51 13.97 -19.06 5.60
C SER A 51 13.33 -18.63 6.91
N LEU A 52 13.22 -17.32 7.20
CA LEU A 52 12.64 -16.83 8.46
C LEU A 52 11.11 -16.87 8.47
N LEU A 53 10.46 -16.87 7.30
CA LEU A 53 9.02 -16.85 7.18
C LEU A 53 8.56 -17.84 6.11
N ASP A 54 7.71 -18.77 6.51
CA ASP A 54 7.07 -19.71 5.59
C ASP A 54 6.21 -18.97 4.56
N ALA A 55 6.19 -19.49 3.33
CA ALA A 55 5.36 -18.93 2.25
C ALA A 55 3.87 -18.88 2.63
N SER A 56 3.38 -19.83 3.42
CA SER A 56 2.00 -19.85 3.93
C SER A 56 1.72 -18.69 4.88
N ALA A 57 2.69 -18.31 5.72
CA ALA A 57 2.61 -17.19 6.64
C ALA A 57 2.61 -15.84 5.89
N VAL A 58 3.46 -15.70 4.88
CA VAL A 58 3.47 -14.52 3.98
C VAL A 58 2.10 -14.38 3.30
N GLN A 59 1.57 -15.48 2.75
CA GLN A 59 0.26 -15.48 2.09
C GLN A 59 -0.89 -15.15 3.05
N PHE A 60 -0.83 -15.63 4.29
CA PHE A 60 -1.81 -15.30 5.32
C PHE A 60 -1.75 -13.81 5.69
N CYS A 61 -0.55 -13.28 5.98
CA CYS A 61 -0.33 -11.87 6.28
C CYS A 61 -0.87 -10.97 5.16
N ALA A 62 -0.49 -11.26 3.91
CA ALA A 62 -0.94 -10.51 2.75
C ALA A 62 -2.47 -10.53 2.60
N ARG A 63 -3.14 -11.68 2.79
CA ARG A 63 -4.62 -11.78 2.76
C ARG A 63 -5.26 -10.90 3.82
N LYS A 64 -4.74 -10.95 5.04
CA LYS A 64 -5.32 -10.21 6.17
C LYS A 64 -5.13 -8.72 6.01
N VAL A 65 -3.94 -8.27 5.63
CA VAL A 65 -3.66 -6.85 5.46
C VAL A 65 -4.40 -6.26 4.26
N SER A 66 -4.47 -6.96 3.12
CA SER A 66 -5.24 -6.48 1.97
C SER A 66 -6.73 -6.34 2.26
N ALA A 67 -7.29 -7.24 3.08
CA ALA A 67 -8.71 -7.19 3.46
C ALA A 67 -9.04 -6.05 4.44
N VAL A 68 -8.06 -5.55 5.19
CA VAL A 68 -8.27 -4.49 6.19
C VAL A 68 -7.86 -3.11 5.68
N SER A 69 -6.68 -2.98 5.05
CA SER A 69 -6.19 -1.68 4.61
C SER A 69 -5.34 -1.64 3.34
N GLY A 70 -4.76 -2.77 2.90
CA GLY A 70 -3.83 -2.79 1.76
C GLY A 70 -2.55 -1.97 1.96
N ASP A 71 -2.14 -1.76 3.22
CA ASP A 71 -0.96 -0.95 3.56
C ASP A 71 0.28 -1.85 3.72
N ALA A 72 1.26 -1.66 2.83
CA ALA A 72 2.51 -2.43 2.85
C ALA A 72 3.32 -2.22 4.13
N ARG A 73 3.24 -1.04 4.77
CA ARG A 73 3.95 -0.80 6.04
C ARG A 73 3.43 -1.72 7.13
N LYS A 74 2.11 -1.88 7.23
CA LYS A 74 1.50 -2.79 8.20
C LYS A 74 1.88 -4.24 7.93
N ALA A 75 1.91 -4.67 6.66
CA ALA A 75 2.33 -6.02 6.31
C ALA A 75 3.77 -6.31 6.77
N LEU A 76 4.70 -5.39 6.48
CA LEU A 76 6.11 -5.52 6.88
C LEU A 76 6.28 -5.47 8.41
N ASP A 77 5.54 -4.60 9.10
CA ASP A 77 5.58 -4.53 10.57
C ASP A 77 5.07 -5.81 11.23
N ILE A 78 4.02 -6.43 10.69
CA ILE A 78 3.52 -7.71 11.18
C ILE A 78 4.57 -8.80 10.97
N CYS A 79 5.14 -8.90 9.76
CA CYS A 79 6.19 -9.87 9.46
C CYS A 79 7.42 -9.69 10.37
N ARG A 80 7.84 -8.45 10.61
CA ARG A 80 8.96 -8.13 11.50
C ARG A 80 8.72 -8.53 12.95
N ARG A 81 7.49 -8.43 13.45
CA ARG A 81 7.15 -8.82 14.84
C ARG A 81 6.98 -10.32 15.03
N ALA A 82 6.81 -11.07 13.94
CA ALA A 82 6.62 -12.51 13.97
C ALA A 82 7.95 -13.30 14.02
N VAL A 83 9.07 -12.63 13.76
CA VAL A 83 10.45 -13.13 13.84
C VAL A 83 11.07 -12.65 15.14
#